data_AF-A0A960X272-F1
#
_entry.id   AF-A0A960X272-F1
#
_cell.length_a   1.000
_cell.length_b   1.000
_cell.length_c   1.000
_cell.angle_alpha   90.00
_cell.angle_beta   90.00
_cell.angle_gamma   90.00
#
_symmetry.space_group_name_H-M   'P 1'
#
loop_
_entity.id
_entity.type
_entity.pdbx_description
1 polymer ?
#
loop_
_entity_poly.entity_id
_entity_poly.type
_entity_poly.pdbx_seq_one_letter_code
_entity_poly.pdbx_strand_id
1 'polypeptide(L)' 'MRTAVIFLFAASSAMAKPDFERDIRPLFESHCVSCHGADKQKGSYRLDERASALKGGDSDKAAIVPGDVE' A
#
# COMPACT_ATOMS: atom_id res chain seq x y z
N MET A 1 37.11 30.57 29.86
CA MET A 1 36.04 30.72 28.85
C MET A 1 36.11 29.54 27.89
N ARG A 2 35.37 28.46 28.15
CA ARG A 2 35.26 27.30 27.25
C ARG A 2 33.78 27.12 26.96
N THR A 3 33.26 27.92 26.04
CA THR A 3 31.90 27.77 25.52
C THR A 3 31.85 26.46 24.73
N ALA A 4 31.18 25.45 25.28
CA ALA A 4 30.86 24.24 24.56
C ALA A 4 29.70 24.54 23.60
N VAL A 5 29.97 24.51 22.29
CA VAL A 5 28.95 24.64 21.26
C VAL A 5 28.44 23.24 20.94
N ILE A 6 27.27 22.88 21.48
CA ILE A 6 26.56 21.66 21.11
C ILE A 6 25.86 21.93 19.78
N PHE A 7 26.40 21.38 18.69
CA PHE A 7 25.72 21.35 17.41
C PHE A 7 24.61 20.29 17.48
N LEU A 8 23.37 20.75 17.59
CA LEU A 8 22.18 19.90 17.48
C LEU A 8 22.01 19.55 15.98
N PHE A 9 22.40 18.35 15.57
CA PHE A 9 22.12 17.84 14.23
C PHE A 9 20.65 17.43 14.15
N ALA A 10 19.82 18.28 13.53
CA ALA A 10 18.45 17.92 13.21
C ALA A 10 18.45 16.93 12.02
N ALA A 11 18.14 15.66 12.28
CA ALA A 11 17.92 14.68 11.23
C ALA A 11 16.54 14.91 10.59
N SER A 12 16.51 15.25 9.30
CA SER A 12 15.27 15.27 8.53
C SER A 12 14.81 13.83 8.30
N SER A 13 13.71 13.43 8.94
CA SER A 13 13.03 12.18 8.66
C SER A 13 12.35 12.26 7.29
N ALA A 14 13.01 11.77 6.24
CA ALA A 14 12.32 11.54 4.97
C ALA A 14 11.33 10.39 5.19
N MET A 15 10.03 10.67 5.05
CA MET A 15 9.01 9.63 5.16
C MET A 15 9.20 8.65 4.01
N ALA A 16 9.40 7.37 4.33
CA ALA A 16 9.51 6.32 3.32
C ALA A 16 8.22 6.26 2.51
N LYS A 17 8.33 6.04 1.20
CA LYS A 17 7.15 5.81 0.36
C LYS A 17 6.45 4.52 0.82
N PRO A 18 5.11 4.46 0.74
CA PRO A 18 4.37 3.23 0.97
C PRO A 18 4.86 2.13 0.04
N ASP A 19 5.07 0.94 0.60
CA ASP A 19 5.40 -0.28 -0.10
C ASP A 19 4.20 -1.22 -0.09
N PHE A 20 3.90 -1.86 -1.22
CA PHE A 20 2.70 -2.69 -1.32
C PHE A 20 2.78 -3.89 -0.37
N GLU A 21 3.91 -4.59 -0.32
CA GLU A 21 4.05 -5.82 0.46
C GLU A 21 4.07 -5.54 1.96
N ARG A 22 4.75 -4.46 2.38
CA ARG A 22 4.86 -4.07 3.79
C ARG A 22 3.62 -3.38 4.31
N ASP A 23 3.06 -2.44 3.56
CA ASP A 23 2.08 -1.47 4.09
C ASP A 23 0.64 -1.74 3.60
N ILE A 24 0.45 -2.35 2.43
CA ILE A 24 -0.89 -2.51 1.79
C ILE A 24 -1.39 -3.96 1.89
N ARG A 25 -0.56 -4.94 1.54
CA ARG A 25 -0.94 -6.36 1.50
C ARG A 25 -1.50 -6.84 2.85
N PRO A 26 -0.93 -6.50 4.02
CA PRO A 26 -1.50 -6.93 5.30
C PRO A 26 -2.92 -6.40 5.55
N LEU A 27 -3.23 -5.18 5.06
CA LEU A 27 -4.57 -4.61 5.16
C LEU A 27 -5.56 -5.41 4.32
N PHE A 28 -5.18 -5.75 3.08
CA PHE A 28 -6.01 -6.59 2.22
C PHE A 28 -6.14 -8.02 2.75
N GLU A 29 -5.08 -8.62 3.28
CA GLU A 29 -5.12 -9.94 3.91
C GLU A 29 -6.14 -9.99 5.06
N SER A 30 -6.14 -8.96 5.92
CA SER A 30 -7.01 -8.91 7.09
C SER A 30 -8.49 -8.66 6.78
N HIS A 31 -8.81 -8.03 5.64
CA HIS A 31 -10.17 -7.52 5.37
C HIS A 31 -10.80 -7.98 4.06
N CYS A 32 -10.00 -8.34 3.05
CA CYS A 32 -10.48 -8.48 1.67
C CYS A 32 -10.16 -9.86 1.07
N VAL A 33 -8.98 -10.42 1.34
CA VAL A 33 -8.46 -11.64 0.70
C VAL A 33 -9.34 -12.86 0.97
N SER A 34 -10.08 -12.90 2.09
CA SER A 34 -11.03 -14.00 2.36
C SER A 34 -12.10 -14.16 1.28
N CYS A 35 -12.40 -13.10 0.51
CA CYS A 35 -13.35 -13.13 -0.61
C CYS A 35 -12.73 -12.75 -1.97
N HIS A 36 -11.55 -12.13 -1.97
CA HIS A 36 -10.85 -11.61 -3.15
C HIS A 36 -9.37 -12.07 -3.15
N GLY A 37 -9.15 -13.35 -2.88
CA GLY A 37 -7.84 -14.00 -2.80
C GLY A 37 -7.76 -15.25 -3.65
N ALA A 38 -6.64 -15.99 -3.59
CA ALA A 38 -6.44 -17.19 -4.40
C ALA A 38 -7.58 -18.22 -4.28
N ASP A 39 -8.01 -18.49 -3.04
CA ASP A 39 -9.03 -19.49 -2.73
C ASP A 39 -10.44 -19.08 -3.18
N LYS A 40 -10.72 -17.77 -3.22
CA LYS A 40 -12.03 -17.22 -3.59
C LYS A 40 -11.88 -15.89 -4.30
N GLN A 41 -12.36 -15.83 -5.54
CA GLN A 41 -12.21 -14.68 -6.44
C GLN A 41 -13.59 -14.08 -6.74
N LYS A 42 -14.25 -13.51 -5.73
CA LYS A 42 -15.58 -12.93 -5.92
C LYS A 42 -15.49 -11.78 -6.95
N GLY A 43 -16.37 -11.81 -7.97
CA GLY A 43 -16.34 -10.81 -9.06
C GLY A 43 -15.05 -10.83 -9.88
N SER A 44 -14.39 -11.99 -9.97
CA SER A 44 -13.11 -12.21 -10.65
C SER A 44 -12.01 -11.24 -10.23
N TYR A 45 -12.06 -10.74 -8.99
CA TYR A 45 -11.16 -9.72 -8.48
C TYR A 45 -10.25 -10.25 -7.37
N ARG A 46 -8.96 -9.94 -7.47
CA ARG A 46 -7.88 -10.40 -6.58
C ARG A 46 -7.14 -9.21 -5.98
N LEU A 47 -7.00 -9.19 -4.66
CA LEU A 47 -6.35 -8.11 -3.89
C LEU A 47 -5.05 -8.56 -3.20
N ASP A 48 -4.75 -9.85 -3.16
CA ASP A 48 -3.50 -10.41 -2.63
C ASP A 48 -2.30 -10.22 -3.57
N GLU A 49 -2.54 -9.94 -4.85
CA GLU A 49 -1.51 -9.67 -5.86
C GLU A 49 -1.66 -8.27 -6.45
N ARG A 50 -0.62 -7.44 -6.34
CA ARG A 50 -0.65 -6.05 -6.83
C ARG A 50 -1.08 -5.93 -8.30
N ALA A 51 -0.55 -6.77 -9.18
CA ALA A 51 -0.85 -6.71 -10.61
C ALA A 51 -2.33 -7.01 -10.89
N SER A 52 -2.87 -8.02 -10.21
CA SER A 52 -4.26 -8.44 -10.31
C SER A 52 -5.21 -7.39 -9.70
N ALA A 53 -4.81 -6.75 -8.59
CA ALA A 53 -5.55 -5.66 -7.96
C ALA A 53 -5.70 -4.44 -8.88
N LEU A 54 -4.68 -4.13 -9.69
CA LEU A 54 -4.72 -3.04 -10.68
C LEU A 54 -5.51 -3.40 -11.95
N LYS A 55 -5.61 -4.69 -12.28
CA LYS A 55 -6.38 -5.15 -13.45
C LYS A 55 -7.89 -4.98 -13.28
N GLY A 56 -8.38 -5.05 -12.05
CA GLY A 56 -9.82 -5.01 -11.76
C GLY A 56 -10.49 -6.37 -11.95
N GLY A 57 -11.82 -6.40 -11.78
CA GLY A 57 -12.66 -7.59 -11.91
C GLY A 57 -13.76 -7.41 -12.94
N ASP A 58 -14.90 -8.07 -12.74
CA ASP A 58 -16.03 -8.11 -13.70
C ASP A 58 -16.80 -6.79 -13.86
N SER A 59 -16.43 -5.71 -13.17
CA SER A 59 -17.16 -4.44 -13.19
C SER A 59 -16.89 -3.58 -14.42
N ASP A 60 -16.03 -4.03 -15.34
CA ASP A 60 -15.53 -3.28 -16.51
C ASP A 60 -14.91 -1.91 -16.18
N LYS A 61 -14.62 -1.66 -14.90
CA LYS A 61 -14.00 -0.44 -14.39
C LYS A 61 -12.72 -0.77 -13.64
N ALA A 62 -11.74 0.11 -13.72
CA ALA A 62 -10.57 0.03 -12.86
C ALA A 62 -11.01 0.21 -11.40
N ALA A 63 -10.68 -0.77 -10.55
CA ALA A 63 -10.94 -0.68 -9.12
C ALA A 63 -9.92 0.21 -8.40
N ILE A 64 -8.70 0.32 -8.97
CA ILE A 64 -7.61 1.14 -8.48
C ILE A 64 -6.97 1.83 -9.68
N VAL A 65 -6.91 3.17 -9.66
CA VAL A 65 -6.29 3.98 -10.71
C VAL A 65 -5.01 4.62 -10.15
N PRO A 66 -3.81 4.28 -10.67
CA PRO A 66 -2.58 4.85 -10.15
C PRO A 66 -2.53 6.38 -10.25
N GLY A 67 -2.30 7.04 -9.11
CA GLY A 67 -2.21 8.51 -9.03
C GLY A 67 -3.55 9.22 -8.87
N ASP A 68 -4.66 8.48 -8.86
CA ASP A 68 -6.00 8.99 -8.60
C ASP A 68 -6.57 8.31 -7.35
N VAL A 69 -6.99 9.10 -6.38
CA VAL A 69 -7.50 8.62 -5.08
C VAL A 69 -9.00 8.88 -4.91
N GLU A 70 -9.62 9.56 -5.88
CA GLU A 70 -11.05 9.91 -5.93
C GLU A 70 -11.80 9.03 -6.95
#